data_AF-A0A536Y9C3-F1
#
_entry.id   AF-A0A536Y9C3-F1
#
_cell.length_a   1.000
_cell.length_b   1.000
_cell.length_c   1.000
_cell.angle_alpha   90.00
_cell.angle_beta   90.00
_cell.angle_gamma   90.00
#
_symmetry.space_group_name_H-M   'P 1'
#
loop_
_entity.id
_entity.type
_entity.pdbx_description
1 polymer ?
#
loop_
_entity_poly.entity_id
_entity_poly.type
_entity_poly.pdbx_seq_one_letter_code
_entity_poly.pdbx_strand_id
1 'polypeptide(L)' 'MLRTAGIEAGARVVGERIHVFLKNPARGEPPLAASFGGAHIVRAADWLAACAVRYYPKSALAKVWSVILSATAALPR' A
#
# COMPACT_ATOMS: atom_id res chain seq x y z
N MET A 1 3.81 10.98 -5.33
CA MET A 1 4.13 10.76 -3.90
C MET A 1 2.96 11.29 -3.09
N LEU A 2 2.33 10.47 -2.25
CA LEU A 2 1.19 10.90 -1.45
C LEU A 2 1.71 11.32 -0.07
N ARG A 3 1.48 12.59 0.28
CA ARG A 3 1.79 13.17 1.59
C ARG A 3 0.50 13.70 2.19
N THR A 4 -0.06 12.97 3.15
CA THR A 4 -1.25 13.39 3.91
C THR A 4 -1.15 12.81 5.31
N ALA A 5 -1.47 13.60 6.35
CA ALA A 5 -1.55 13.14 7.74
C ALA A 5 -0.29 12.42 8.28
N GLY A 6 0.92 12.86 7.88
CA GLY A 6 2.19 12.27 8.35
C GLY A 6 2.62 11.00 7.61
N ILE A 7 1.81 10.53 6.65
CA ILE A 7 2.10 9.40 5.79
C ILE A 7 2.93 9.88 4.60
N GLU A 8 4.07 9.25 4.35
CA GLU A 8 4.79 9.44 3.10
C GLU A 8 4.92 8.10 2.39
N ALA A 9 4.00 7.84 1.46
CA ALA A 9 4.00 6.67 0.61
C ALA A 9 4.42 7.04 -0.81
N GLY A 10 5.21 6.17 -1.43
CA GLY A 10 5.68 6.41 -2.79
C GLY A 10 6.14 5.16 -3.50
N ALA A 11 6.18 5.29 -4.82
CA ALA A 11 6.80 4.34 -5.72
C ALA A 11 7.78 5.09 -6.62
N ARG A 12 8.88 4.44 -6.97
CA ARG A 12 9.82 4.90 -8.00
C ARG A 12 10.22 3.73 -8.87
N VAL A 13 10.39 3.98 -10.15
CA VAL A 13 10.96 2.99 -11.08
C VAL A 13 12.46 3.26 -11.18
N VAL A 14 13.27 2.22 -10.99
CA VAL A 14 14.72 2.27 -11.15
C VAL A 14 15.13 1.08 -12.01
N GLY A 15 15.56 1.36 -13.24
CA GLY A 15 15.73 0.33 -14.27
C GLY A 15 14.43 -0.43 -14.49
N GLU A 16 14.50 -1.77 -14.46
CA GLU A 16 13.36 -2.66 -14.63
C GLU A 16 12.65 -3.01 -13.32
N ARG A 17 12.90 -2.25 -12.24
CA ARG A 17 12.34 -2.53 -10.91
C ARG A 17 11.47 -1.40 -10.41
N ILE A 18 10.38 -1.78 -9.74
CA ILE A 18 9.48 -0.89 -9.03
C ILE A 18 9.83 -0.96 -7.56
N HIS A 19 10.36 0.13 -7.03
CA HIS A 19 10.63 0.30 -5.61
C HIS A 19 9.46 1.03 -4.98
N VAL A 20 8.90 0.44 -3.94
CA VAL A 20 7.81 1.05 -3.16
C VAL A 20 8.25 1.25 -1.73
N PHE A 21 7.74 2.30 -1.10
CA PHE A 21 8.07 2.64 0.28
C PHE A 21 6.90 3.30 1.01
N LEU A 22 6.88 3.09 2.32
CA LEU A 22 6.04 3.77 3.28
C LEU A 22 6.93 4.29 4.41
N LYS A 23 7.12 5.60 4.48
CA LYS A 23 7.82 6.26 5.58
C LYS A 23 6.84 6.61 6.69
N ASN A 24 7.30 6.46 7.93
CA ASN A 24 6.55 6.72 9.16
C ASN A 24 5.23 5.94 9.29
N PRO A 25 5.25 4.59 9.12
CA PRO A 25 4.03 3.78 9.22
C PRO A 25 3.33 3.97 10.58
N ALA A 26 4.09 4.09 11.66
CA ALA A 26 3.62 4.51 12.97
C ALA A 26 4.71 5.31 13.70
N ARG A 27 4.35 5.99 14.81
CA ARG A 27 5.30 6.78 15.60
C ARG A 27 6.39 5.88 16.18
N GLY A 28 7.63 6.07 15.75
CA GLY A 28 8.80 5.30 16.19
C GLY A 28 9.03 3.99 15.44
N GLU A 29 8.16 3.62 14.49
CA GLU A 29 8.38 2.45 13.64
C GLU A 29 9.28 2.78 12.44
N PRO A 30 10.12 1.82 11.99
CA PRO A 30 10.99 2.02 10.85
C PRO A 30 10.19 2.14 9.53
N PRO A 31 10.73 2.82 8.52
CA PRO A 31 10.15 2.82 7.18
C PRO A 31 10.05 1.41 6.60
N LEU A 32 8.96 1.14 5.88
CA LEU A 32 8.79 -0.09 5.11
C LEU A 32 9.18 0.15 3.66
N ALA A 33 9.84 -0.81 3.05
CA ALA A 33 10.17 -0.78 1.63
C ALA A 33 10.12 -2.18 1.02
N ALA A 34 9.74 -2.25 -0.24
CA ALA A 34 9.78 -3.46 -1.03
C ALA A 34 10.18 -3.14 -2.49
N SER A 35 10.70 -4.14 -3.19
CA SER A 35 11.12 -3.98 -4.59
C SER A 35 10.59 -5.12 -5.43
N PHE A 36 9.91 -4.78 -6.51
CA PHE A 36 9.26 -5.72 -7.42
C PHE A 36 9.87 -5.59 -8.81
N GLY A 37 9.80 -6.64 -9.63
CA GLY A 37 10.07 -6.52 -11.07
C GLY A 37 9.01 -5.64 -11.75
N GLY A 38 9.37 -4.96 -12.84
CA GLY A 38 8.50 -4.05 -13.58
C GLY A 38 7.20 -4.70 -14.06
N ALA A 39 7.26 -5.99 -14.42
CA ALA A 39 6.09 -6.79 -14.78
C ALA A 39 5.10 -7.02 -13.61
N HIS A 40 5.49 -6.74 -12.37
CA HIS A 40 4.68 -6.96 -11.17
C HIS A 40 4.10 -5.66 -10.59
N ILE A 41 3.77 -4.70 -11.45
CA ILE A 41 3.22 -3.39 -11.03
C ILE A 41 1.98 -3.52 -10.14
N VAL A 42 1.11 -4.48 -10.44
CA VAL A 42 -0.10 -4.75 -9.63
C VAL A 42 0.29 -5.21 -8.22
N ARG A 43 1.23 -6.15 -8.08
CA ARG A 43 1.71 -6.58 -6.75
C ARG A 43 2.38 -5.45 -5.98
N ALA A 44 3.11 -4.58 -6.66
CA ALA A 44 3.73 -3.41 -6.03
C ALA A 44 2.68 -2.43 -5.49
N ALA A 45 1.60 -2.20 -6.25
CA ALA A 45 0.47 -1.39 -5.82
C ALA A 45 -0.30 -2.04 -4.65
N ASP A 46 -0.57 -3.35 -4.73
CA ASP A 46 -1.26 -4.11 -3.68
C ASP A 46 -0.47 -4.06 -2.36
N TRP A 47 0.85 -4.21 -2.43
CA TRP A 47 1.70 -4.09 -1.26
C TRP A 47 1.59 -2.70 -0.60
N LEU A 48 1.66 -1.63 -1.39
CA LEU A 48 1.51 -0.26 -0.88
C LEU A 48 0.13 -0.03 -0.25
N ALA A 49 -0.93 -0.50 -0.91
CA ALA A 49 -2.29 -0.38 -0.41
C ALA A 49 -2.46 -1.15 0.90
N ALA A 50 -1.97 -2.40 0.97
CA ALA A 50 -2.03 -3.22 2.17
C ALA A 50 -1.28 -2.58 3.35
N CYS A 51 -0.07 -2.04 3.11
CA CYS A 51 0.66 -1.30 4.14
C CYS A 51 -0.13 -0.07 4.60
N ALA A 52 -0.65 0.74 3.68
CA ALA A 52 -1.44 1.92 4.04
C ALA A 52 -2.70 1.57 4.84
N VAL A 53 -3.40 0.48 4.51
CA VAL A 53 -4.58 0.02 5.26
C VAL A 53 -4.19 -0.48 6.66
N ARG A 54 -3.13 -1.30 6.77
CA ARG A 54 -2.67 -1.88 8.03
C ARG A 54 -2.28 -0.81 9.05
N TYR A 55 -1.54 0.20 8.60
CA TYR A 55 -0.99 1.23 9.49
C TYR A 55 -1.93 2.41 9.71
N TYR A 56 -2.91 2.61 8.82
CA TYR A 56 -3.90 3.68 8.94
C TYR A 56 -5.33 3.12 8.81
N PRO A 57 -5.78 2.32 9.79
CA PRO A 57 -7.09 1.66 9.74
C PRO A 57 -8.28 2.63 9.77
N LYS A 58 -8.05 3.89 10.15
CA LYS A 58 -9.07 4.95 10.12
C LYS A 58 -9.15 5.71 8.78
N SER A 59 -8.25 5.43 7.84
CA SER A 59 -8.23 6.11 6.54
C SER A 59 -9.42 5.72 5.66
N ALA A 60 -9.78 6.58 4.70
CA ALA A 60 -10.79 6.24 3.70
C ALA A 60 -10.40 5.01 2.87
N LEU A 61 -9.09 4.79 2.66
CA LEU A 61 -8.58 3.62 1.94
C LEU A 61 -8.90 2.32 2.68
N ALA A 62 -8.76 2.27 4.01
CA ALA A 62 -9.14 1.11 4.81
C ALA A 62 -10.64 0.79 4.70
N LYS A 63 -11.50 1.83 4.67
CA LYS A 63 -12.94 1.67 4.45
C LYS A 63 -13.23 1.09 3.07
N VAL A 64 -12.65 1.66 2.02
CA VAL A 64 -12.79 1.15 0.64
C VAL A 64 -12.33 -0.30 0.54
N TRP A 65 -11.19 -0.63 1.17
CA TRP A 65 -10.66 -1.99 1.19
C TRP A 65 -11.61 -2.97 1.89
N SER A 66 -12.21 -2.57 3.02
CA SER A 66 -13.22 -3.37 3.71
C SER A 66 -14.45 -3.65 2.83
N VAL A 67 -14.94 -2.63 2.10
CA VAL A 67 -16.07 -2.79 1.18
C VAL A 67 -15.73 -3.78 0.06
N ILE A 68 -14.54 -3.67 -0.54
CA ILE A 68 -14.08 -4.60 -1.57
C ILE A 68 -13.99 -6.02 -1.01
N LEU A 69 -13.38 -6.21 0.16
CA LEU A 69 -13.28 -7.52 0.80
C LEU A 69 -14.66 -8.13 1.05
N SER A 70 -15.60 -7.36 1.59
CA SER A 70 -16.99 -7.80 1.78
C SER A 70 -17.68 -8.18 0.47
N ALA A 71 -17.49 -7.39 -0.59
CA ALA A 71 -18.03 -7.71 -1.92
C ALA A 71 -17.41 -8.98 -2.51
N THR A 72 -16.09 -9.16 -2.39
CA THR A 72 -15.41 -10.38 -2.87
C THR A 72 -15.78 -11.64 -2.09
N ALA A 73 -16.05 -11.52 -0.78
CA ALA A 73 -16.50 -12.63 0.04
C ALA A 73 -17.91 -13.12 -0.36
N ALA A 74 -18.70 -12.27 -1.02
CA ALA A 74 -20.02 -12.62 -1.53
C ALA A 74 -19.98 -13.27 -2.93
N LEU A 75 -18.82 -13.33 -3.59
CA LEU A 75 -18.69 -14.02 -4.88
C LEU A 75 -18.62 -15.54 -4.67
N PRO A 76 -19.35 -16.34 -5.47
CA PRO A 76 -19.21 -17.80 -5.47
C PRO A 76 -17.78 -18.19 -5.90
N ARG A 77 -17.24 -19.21 -5.24
CA ARG A 77 -15.87 -19.73 -5.45
C ARG A 77 -15.77 -20.61 -6.69
#